data_AF-A0A3M1LHM2-F1
#
_entry.id   AF-A0A3M1LHM2-F1
#
_cell.length_a   1.000
_cell.length_b   1.000
_cell.length_c   1.000
_cell.angle_alpha   90.00
_cell.angle_beta   90.00
_cell.angle_gamma   90.00
#
_symmetry.space_group_name_H-M   'P 1'
#
loop_
_entity.id
_entity.type
_entity.pdbx_description
1 polymer ?
#
loop_
_entity_poly.entity_id
_entity_poly.type
_entity_poly.pdbx_seq_one_letter_code
_entity_poly.pdbx_strand_id
1 'polypeptide(L)'
;MLIAHLSDTHLGATQYGIDAREEDFYKAFREAIDVIIKEHVDLVIHSGDIFDTPRPSGTAIVRLLDQLRRLDEHNIRFLFILG
;
A
#
# COMPACT_ATOMS: atom_id res chain seq x y z
N MET A 1 -1.51 -16.39 14.91
CA MET A 1 -1.40 -15.90 13.54
C MET A 1 -2.31 -14.70 13.40
N LEU A 2 -1.75 -13.51 13.27
CA LEU A 2 -2.47 -12.26 13.09
C LEU A 2 -2.46 -11.88 11.61
N ILE A 3 -3.63 -11.46 11.10
CA ILE A 3 -3.82 -11.11 9.69
C ILE A 3 -4.32 -9.66 9.61
N ALA A 4 -3.71 -8.86 8.75
CA ALA A 4 -4.23 -7.56 8.35
C ALA A 4 -4.95 -7.69 7.01
N HIS A 5 -6.11 -7.03 6.90
CA HIS A 5 -6.89 -6.96 5.66
C HIS A 5 -7.06 -5.51 5.22
N LEU A 6 -6.65 -5.22 4.00
CA LEU A 6 -6.67 -3.89 3.37
C LEU A 6 -7.38 -3.97 2.01
N SER A 7 -7.79 -2.81 1.49
CA SER A 7 -8.35 -2.65 0.15
C SER A 7 -8.28 -1.19 -0.30
N ASP A 8 -8.50 -0.93 -1.58
CA ASP A 8 -8.81 0.40 -2.12
C ASP A 8 -7.77 1.48 -1.73
N THR A 9 -6.49 1.16 -1.91
CA THR A 9 -5.40 2.10 -1.57
C THR A 9 -5.27 3.22 -2.61
N HIS A 10 -5.58 2.95 -3.89
CA HIS A 10 -5.52 3.94 -4.97
C HIS A 10 -4.20 4.73 -5.06
N LEU A 11 -3.05 4.03 -4.98
CA LEU A 11 -1.73 4.65 -5.14
C LEU A 11 -1.62 5.36 -6.49
N GLY A 12 -1.18 6.62 -6.46
CA GLY A 12 -1.12 7.50 -7.64
C GLY A 12 -2.38 8.32 -7.89
N ALA A 13 -3.39 8.26 -7.01
CA ALA A 13 -4.58 9.10 -7.11
C ALA A 13 -4.25 10.59 -6.85
N THR A 14 -4.25 11.40 -7.90
CA THR A 14 -4.02 12.85 -7.82
C THR A 14 -5.35 13.59 -7.76
N GLN A 15 -6.04 13.53 -6.62
CA GLN A 15 -7.35 14.16 -6.44
C GLN A 15 -7.27 15.68 -6.71
N TYR A 16 -8.18 16.20 -7.53
CA TYR A 16 -8.23 17.60 -7.98
C TYR A 16 -6.99 18.08 -8.77
N GLY A 17 -6.13 17.16 -9.22
CA GLY A 17 -4.87 17.52 -9.88
C GLY A 17 -3.85 18.17 -8.94
N ILE A 18 -3.97 17.93 -7.63
CA ILE A 18 -3.10 18.49 -6.59
C ILE A 18 -2.10 17.43 -6.14
N ASP A 19 -0.80 17.66 -6.34
CA ASP A 19 0.28 16.75 -5.93
C ASP A 19 0.25 16.41 -4.43
N ALA A 20 -0.12 17.38 -3.59
CA ALA A 20 -0.26 17.16 -2.15
C ALA A 20 -1.31 16.09 -1.82
N ARG A 21 -2.37 15.97 -2.64
CA ARG A 21 -3.39 14.92 -2.45
C ARG A 21 -2.87 13.54 -2.80
N GLU A 22 -2.04 13.43 -3.84
CA GLU A 22 -1.38 12.16 -4.17
C GLU A 22 -0.47 11.69 -3.03
N GLU A 23 0.31 12.61 -2.44
CA GLU A 23 1.17 12.28 -1.31
C GLU A 23 0.38 11.88 -0.05
N ASP A 24 -0.84 12.38 0.14
CA ASP A 24 -1.71 11.93 1.23
C ASP A 24 -2.07 10.44 1.12
N PHE A 25 -2.32 9.92 -0.09
CA PHE A 25 -2.55 8.48 -0.30
C PHE A 25 -1.29 7.65 0.03
N TYR A 26 -0.11 8.14 -0.38
CA TYR A 26 1.16 7.47 -0.04
C TYR A 26 1.42 7.45 1.47
N LYS A 27 1.08 8.53 2.18
CA LYS A 27 1.21 8.61 3.64
C LYS A 27 0.24 7.67 4.34
N ALA A 28 -1.04 7.67 3.94
CA ALA A 28 -2.04 6.78 4.53
C ALA A 28 -1.65 5.30 4.37
N PHE A 29 -1.17 4.90 3.18
CA PHE A 29 -0.67 3.55 2.96
C PHE A 29 0.54 3.24 3.85
N ARG A 30 1.50 4.16 3.95
CA ARG A 30 2.67 4.01 4.84
C ARG A 30 2.26 3.85 6.30
N GLU A 31 1.31 4.65 6.78
CA GLU A 31 0.79 4.56 8.15
C GLU A 31 0.14 3.20 8.42
N ALA A 32 -0.62 2.66 7.47
CA ALA A 32 -1.17 1.31 7.58
C ALA A 32 -0.06 0.24 7.72
N ILE A 33 1.01 0.37 6.92
CA ILE A 33 2.17 -0.53 6.96
C ILE A 33 2.92 -0.40 8.29
N ASP A 34 3.05 0.82 8.82
CA ASP A 34 3.68 1.07 10.13
C ASP A 34 2.92 0.36 11.25
N VAL A 35 1.58 0.43 11.23
CA VAL A 35 0.73 -0.30 12.19
C VAL A 35 0.89 -1.81 12.02
N ILE A 36 0.87 -2.33 10.78
CA ILE A 36 1.04 -3.76 10.50
C ILE A 36 2.35 -4.30 11.07
N ILE A 37 3.45 -3.57 10.87
CA ILE A 37 4.77 -3.96 11.40
C ILE A 37 4.77 -3.88 12.93
N LYS A 38 4.26 -2.77 13.50
CA LYS A 38 4.22 -2.55 14.96
C LYS A 38 3.42 -3.64 15.68
N GLU A 39 2.30 -4.08 15.11
CA GLU A 39 1.43 -5.10 15.70
C GLU A 39 1.91 -6.53 15.39
N HIS A 40 3.07 -6.70 14.73
CA HIS A 40 3.68 -8.00 14.41
C HIS A 40 2.73 -8.93 13.63
N VAL A 41 2.07 -8.38 12.61
CA VAL A 41 1.17 -9.13 11.71
C VAL A 41 1.97 -10.18 10.92
N ASP A 42 1.42 -11.38 10.74
CA ASP A 42 2.08 -12.48 10.00
C ASP A 42 1.78 -12.44 8.49
N LEU A 43 0.62 -11.88 8.11
CA LEU A 43 0.11 -11.86 6.74
C LEU A 43 -0.76 -10.62 6.49
N VAL A 44 -0.50 -9.92 5.39
CA VAL A 44 -1.36 -8.88 4.83
C VAL A 44 -2.11 -9.45 3.62
N ILE A 45 -3.42 -9.22 3.59
CA ILE A 45 -4.28 -9.50 2.44
C ILE A 45 -4.80 -8.16 1.92
N HIS A 46 -4.51 -7.83 0.66
CA HIS A 46 -5.02 -6.65 -0.03
C HIS A 46 -6.04 -7.04 -1.10
N SER A 47 -7.29 -6.62 -0.95
CA SER A 47 -8.42 -7.20 -1.68
C SER A 47 -8.79 -6.53 -3.02
N GLY A 48 -7.97 -5.61 -3.51
CA GLY A 48 -8.13 -4.99 -4.84
C GLY A 48 -7.66 -3.55 -4.83
N ASP A 49 -7.63 -2.90 -5.99
CA ASP A 49 -7.44 -1.43 -6.12
C ASP A 49 -6.22 -0.87 -5.38
N ILE A 50 -5.06 -1.53 -5.57
CA ILE A 50 -3.77 -1.02 -5.10
C ILE A 50 -3.42 0.29 -5.81
N PHE A 51 -3.63 0.37 -7.13
CA PHE A 51 -3.32 1.53 -7.95
C PHE A 51 -4.59 2.21 -8.42
N ASP A 52 -4.55 3.53 -8.56
CA ASP A 52 -5.69 4.30 -9.03
C ASP A 52 -6.01 4.08 -10.52
N THR A 53 -4.99 3.74 -11.31
CA THR A 53 -5.15 3.50 -12.75
C THR A 53 -4.48 2.19 -13.17
N PRO A 54 -4.96 1.53 -14.24
CA PRO A 54 -4.33 0.33 -14.80
C PRO A 54 -2.90 0.55 -15.32
N ARG A 55 -2.49 1.81 -15.53
CA ARG A 55 -1.14 2.22 -15.93
C ARG A 55 -0.57 3.17 -14.87
N PRO A 56 -0.14 2.65 -13.71
CA PRO A 56 0.34 3.48 -12.61
C PRO A 56 1.60 4.24 -12.99
N SER A 57 1.82 5.39 -12.34
CA SER A 57 3.04 6.17 -12.48
C SER A 57 4.26 5.40 -11.93
N GLY A 58 5.45 5.71 -12.43
CA GLY A 58 6.69 5.14 -11.87
C GLY A 58 6.83 5.43 -10.37
N THR A 59 6.40 6.62 -9.93
CA THR A 59 6.36 6.99 -8.51
C THR A 59 5.45 6.06 -7.71
N ALA A 60 4.23 5.81 -8.16
CA ALA A 60 3.29 4.92 -7.45
C ALA A 60 3.85 3.49 -7.31
N ILE A 61 4.48 2.97 -8.37
CA ILE A 61 5.13 1.64 -8.34
C ILE A 61 6.26 1.63 -7.31
N VAL A 62 7.15 2.64 -7.31
CA VAL A 62 8.27 2.73 -6.36
C VAL A 62 7.74 2.82 -4.93
N ARG A 63 6.71 3.65 -4.68
CA ARG A 63 6.10 3.80 -3.34
C ARG A 63 5.52 2.48 -2.82
N LEU A 64 4.87 1.69 -3.67
CA LEU A 64 4.42 0.35 -3.32
C LEU A 64 5.60 -0.56 -2.97
N LEU A 65 6.60 -0.65 -3.86
CA LEU A 65 7.77 -1.51 -3.68
C LEU A 65 8.54 -1.18 -2.40
N ASP A 66 8.68 0.11 -2.06
CA ASP A 66 9.29 0.56 -0.81
C ASP A 66 8.56 -0.03 0.40
N GLN A 67 7.23 -0.03 0.40
CA GLN A 67 6.45 -0.60 1.51
C GLN A 67 6.49 -2.14 1.53
N LEU A 68 6.41 -2.79 0.37
CA LEU A 68 6.51 -4.24 0.29
C LEU A 68 7.88 -4.74 0.78
N ARG A 69 8.96 -4.01 0.46
CA ARG A 69 10.29 -4.30 0.97
C ARG A 69 10.36 -4.21 2.49
N ARG A 70 9.73 -3.18 3.09
CA ARG A 70 9.66 -3.07 4.56
C ARG A 70 8.94 -4.26 5.17
N LEU A 71 7.83 -4.72 4.58
CA LEU A 71 7.13 -5.92 5.05
C LEU A 71 8.02 -7.17 4.96
N ASP A 72 8.75 -7.34 3.85
CA ASP A 72 9.67 -8.45 3.62
C ASP A 72 10.83 -8.48 4.63
N GLU A 73 11.41 -7.32 4.95
CA GLU A 73 12.45 -7.17 5.99
C GLU A 73 11.97 -7.61 7.38
N HIS A 74 10.66 -7.57 7.62
CA HIS A 74 10.00 -8.07 8.85
C HIS A 74 9.38 -9.47 8.70
N ASN A 75 9.63 -10.18 7.58
CA ASN A 75 9.07 -11.50 7.26
C ASN A 75 7.53 -11.53 7.19
N ILE A 76 6.90 -10.41 6.84
CA ILE A 76 5.45 -10.29 6.71
C ILE A 76 5.08 -10.53 5.24
N ARG A 77 4.27 -11.56 4.98
CA ARG A 77 3.81 -11.85 3.62
C ARG A 77 2.74 -10.87 3.18
N PHE A 78 2.76 -10.45 1.92
CA PHE A 78 1.73 -9.61 1.32
C PHE A 78 1.09 -10.35 0.14
N LEU A 79 -0.21 -10.62 0.23
CA LEU A 79 -1.01 -11.24 -0.83
C LEU A 79 -2.00 -10.22 -1.35
N PHE A 80 -2.21 -10.20 -2.67
CA PHE A 80 -3.21 -9.34 -3.28
C PHE A 80 -3.91 -10.01 -4.44
N ILE A 81 -5.11 -9.51 -4.73
CA ILE A 81 -5.81 -9.75 -5.99
C ILE A 81 -5.85 -8.46 -6.81
N LEU A 82 -5.99 -8.59 -8.11
CA LEU A 82 -6.24 -7.44 -8.99
C LEU A 82 -7.70 -6.98 -8.77
N GLY A 83 -7.88 -5.65 -8.71
CA GLY A 83 -9.19 -5.01 -8.76
C GLY A 83 -9.76 -4.98 -10.17
#